data_AF-A0A1V9Y1Q9-F1
#
_entry.id   AF-A0A1V9Y1Q9-F1
#
_cell.length_a   1.000
_cell.length_b   1.000
_cell.length_c   1.000
_cell.angle_alpha   90.00
_cell.angle_beta   90.00
_cell.angle_gamma   90.00
#
_symmetry.space_group_name_H-M   'P 1'
#
loop_
_entity.id
_entity.type
_entity.pdbx_description
1 polymer ?
#
loop_
_entity_poly.entity_id
_entity_poly.type
_entity_poly.pdbx_seq_one_letter_code
_entity_poly.pdbx_strand_id
1 'polypeptide(L)'
;MLAVRKLFQAAAQQVMRHQAVHRTAIALNKKEFEVTFVRESGERITTKGKVGDSLFDVIVNNDIDIDGFGACEGTLACSTCHLIFKPEDYAKLREKPTDEEMDMLDLAFGLTETSRLGCQVFLTENESGMEIQLPAGVNDQRAA
;
A
#
# COMPACT_ATOMS: atom_id res chain seq x y z
N MET A 1 20.36 -46.59 13.96
CA MET A 1 21.08 -45.36 14.38
C MET A 1 21.10 -44.25 13.33
N LEU A 2 21.25 -44.52 12.02
CA LEU A 2 21.30 -43.48 10.98
C LEU A 2 19.96 -42.73 10.75
N ALA A 3 18.82 -43.42 10.82
CA ALA A 3 17.51 -42.83 10.53
C ALA A 3 17.05 -41.79 11.58
N VAL A 4 17.35 -42.02 12.86
CA VAL A 4 17.03 -41.08 13.95
C VAL A 4 17.87 -39.80 13.83
N ARG A 5 19.15 -39.90 13.43
CA ARG A 5 20.01 -38.73 13.18
C ARG A 5 19.50 -37.85 12.02
N LYS A 6 18.96 -38.45 10.95
CA LYS A 6 18.37 -37.71 9.81
C LYS A 6 17.10 -36.95 10.19
N LEU A 7 16.24 -37.52 11.03
CA LEU A 7 15.02 -36.86 11.54
C LEU A 7 15.36 -35.65 12.42
N PHE A 8 16.37 -35.76 13.29
CA PHE A 8 16.87 -34.63 14.08
C PHE A 8 17.48 -33.51 13.23
N GLN A 9 18.23 -33.85 12.17
CA GLN A 9 18.77 -32.85 11.23
C GLN A 9 17.68 -32.11 10.44
N ALA A 10 16.66 -32.82 9.96
CA ALA A 10 15.57 -32.20 9.20
C ALA A 10 14.73 -31.24 10.07
N ALA A 11 14.43 -31.62 11.31
CA ALA A 11 13.72 -30.77 12.26
C ALA A 11 14.55 -29.51 12.62
N ALA A 12 15.86 -29.65 12.87
CA ALA A 12 16.74 -28.52 13.11
C ALA A 12 16.79 -27.56 11.91
N GLN A 13 16.83 -28.08 10.69
CA GLN A 13 16.85 -27.27 9.47
C GLN A 13 15.52 -26.52 9.24
N GLN A 14 14.40 -27.12 9.64
CA GLN A 14 13.07 -26.49 9.60
C GLN A 14 12.92 -25.38 10.67
N VAL A 15 13.44 -25.60 11.88
CA VAL A 15 13.47 -24.57 12.95
C VAL A 15 14.36 -23.38 12.55
N MET A 16 15.54 -23.65 11.99
CA MET A 16 16.45 -22.59 11.52
C MET A 16 15.84 -21.79 10.36
N ARG A 17 15.09 -22.44 9.45
CA ARG A 17 14.33 -21.75 8.39
C ARG A 17 13.24 -20.85 8.97
N HIS A 18 12.48 -21.31 9.96
CA HIS A 18 11.46 -20.49 10.62
C HIS A 18 12.07 -19.27 11.34
N GLN A 19 13.19 -19.45 12.04
CA GLN A 19 13.88 -18.36 12.73
C GLN A 19 14.48 -17.33 11.78
N ALA A 20 15.04 -17.76 10.65
CA ALA A 20 15.56 -16.86 9.63
C ALA A 20 14.45 -16.02 8.99
N VAL A 21 13.31 -16.64 8.63
CA VAL A 21 12.14 -15.94 8.09
C VAL A 21 11.61 -14.91 9.10
N HIS A 22 11.52 -15.27 10.39
CA HIS A 22 11.05 -14.35 11.43
C HIS A 22 11.99 -13.14 11.61
N ARG A 23 13.33 -13.35 11.57
CA ARG A 23 14.31 -12.26 11.65
C ARG A 23 14.25 -11.32 10.44
N THR A 24 14.11 -11.85 9.24
CA THR A 24 14.02 -11.04 8.02
C THR A 24 12.72 -10.23 7.98
N ALA A 25 11.59 -10.82 8.37
CA ALA A 25 10.31 -10.10 8.46
C ALA A 25 10.38 -8.94 9.48
N ILE A 26 11.01 -9.15 10.65
CA ILE A 26 11.21 -8.09 11.65
C ILE A 26 12.12 -6.96 11.12
N ALA A 27 13.16 -7.30 10.37
CA ALA A 27 14.08 -6.31 9.79
C ALA A 27 13.40 -5.46 8.70
N LEU A 28 12.57 -6.07 7.85
CA LEU A 28 11.79 -5.37 6.82
C LEU A 28 10.75 -4.43 7.44
N ASN A 29 10.09 -4.86 8.52
CA ASN A 29 9.11 -4.07 9.26
C ASN A 29 9.71 -2.85 10.00
N LYS A 30 11.05 -2.69 9.96
CA LYS A 30 11.76 -1.54 10.51
C LYS A 30 12.13 -0.47 9.47
N LYS A 31 12.04 -0.79 8.17
CA LYS A 31 12.44 0.13 7.12
C LYS A 31 11.26 1.03 6.76
N GLU A 32 11.39 2.29 7.11
CA GLU A 32 10.43 3.35 6.80
C GLU A 32 10.82 4.07 5.51
N PHE A 33 9.83 4.52 4.75
CA PHE A 33 9.99 5.29 3.53
C PHE A 33 9.16 6.55 3.58
N GLU A 34 9.70 7.63 3.05
CA GLU A 34 8.97 8.88 2.91
C GLU A 34 8.01 8.78 1.72
N VAL A 35 6.78 9.26 1.95
CA VAL A 35 5.72 9.38 0.95
C VAL A 35 5.16 10.79 1.08
N THR A 36 4.97 11.48 -0.05
CA THR A 36 4.40 12.83 -0.05
C THR A 36 3.05 12.83 -0.74
N PHE A 37 2.01 13.21 -0.01
CA PHE A 37 0.68 13.45 -0.56
C PHE A 37 0.52 14.93 -0.91
N VAL A 38 0.01 15.22 -2.10
CA VAL A 38 -0.20 16.58 -2.61
C VAL A 38 -1.69 16.81 -2.77
N ARG A 39 -2.26 17.75 -2.00
CA ARG A 39 -3.66 18.15 -2.14
C ARG A 39 -3.87 18.94 -3.44
N GLU A 40 -5.12 19.06 -3.87
CA GLU A 40 -5.49 19.92 -5.01
C GLU A 40 -5.02 21.37 -4.83
N SER A 41 -5.04 21.88 -3.59
CA SER A 41 -4.53 23.22 -3.25
C SER A 41 -3.03 23.42 -3.50
N GLY A 42 -2.29 22.33 -3.75
CA GLY A 42 -0.84 22.30 -3.83
C GLY A 42 -0.15 22.14 -2.47
N GLU A 43 -0.90 22.04 -1.38
CA GLU A 43 -0.35 21.69 -0.06
C GLU A 43 0.29 20.29 -0.11
N ARG A 44 1.47 20.17 0.51
CA ARG A 44 2.28 18.95 0.51
C ARG A 44 2.39 18.40 1.91
N ILE A 45 2.03 17.13 2.07
CA ILE A 45 2.04 16.42 3.35
C ILE A 45 3.01 15.24 3.20
N THR A 46 4.19 15.38 3.78
CA THR A 46 5.21 14.32 3.77
C THR A 46 5.10 13.50 5.06
N THR A 47 5.00 12.19 4.91
CA THR A 47 4.87 11.24 6.01
C THR A 47 5.73 10.00 5.77
N LYS A 48 5.67 9.03 6.69
CA LYS A 48 6.39 7.76 6.59
C LYS A 48 5.45 6.57 6.57
N GLY A 49 5.79 5.57 5.76
CA GLY A 49 5.17 4.25 5.74
C GLY A 49 6.21 3.15 5.82
N LYS A 50 5.80 1.93 6.15
CA LYS A 50 6.66 0.75 6.23
C LYS A 50 6.47 -0.15 5.02
N VAL A 51 7.45 -1.01 4.75
CA VAL A 51 7.25 -2.09 3.75
C VAL A 51 6.00 -2.89 4.12
N GLY A 52 5.10 -3.05 3.16
CA GLY A 52 3.87 -3.83 3.31
C GLY A 52 2.67 -3.02 3.79
N ASP A 53 2.83 -1.76 4.19
CA ASP A 53 1.70 -0.86 4.40
C ASP A 53 1.08 -0.53 3.03
N SER A 54 -0.25 -0.53 2.93
CA SER A 54 -0.92 0.10 1.80
C SER A 54 -0.83 1.62 1.91
N LEU A 55 -0.98 2.36 0.81
CA LEU A 55 -1.02 3.83 0.87
C LEU A 55 -2.23 4.35 1.67
N PHE A 56 -3.32 3.57 1.73
CA PHE A 56 -4.41 3.81 2.67
C PHE A 56 -3.92 3.73 4.13
N ASP A 57 -3.19 2.67 4.50
CA ASP A 57 -2.65 2.50 5.85
C ASP A 57 -1.69 3.64 6.20
N VAL A 58 -0.88 4.11 5.24
CA VAL A 58 0.04 5.24 5.45
C VAL A 58 -0.73 6.51 5.79
N ILE A 59 -1.84 6.79 5.11
CA ILE A 59 -2.68 7.97 5.38
C ILE A 59 -3.33 7.85 6.76
N VAL A 60 -3.97 6.71 7.05
CA VAL A 60 -4.73 6.49 8.30
C VAL A 60 -3.80 6.42 9.52
N ASN A 61 -2.71 5.66 9.45
CA ASN A 61 -1.80 5.48 10.59
C ASN A 61 -0.99 6.74 10.95
N ASN A 62 -0.95 7.72 10.05
CA ASN A 62 -0.30 9.01 10.29
C ASN A 62 -1.30 10.16 10.49
N ASP A 63 -2.58 9.84 10.71
CA ASP A 63 -3.65 10.80 11.00
C ASP A 63 -3.74 11.94 9.96
N ILE A 64 -3.52 11.62 8.67
CA ILE A 64 -3.64 12.60 7.59
C ILE A 64 -5.12 12.80 7.28
N ASP A 65 -5.64 13.96 7.66
CA ASP A 65 -7.05 14.29 7.50
C ASP A 65 -7.41 14.59 6.03
N ILE A 66 -8.18 13.71 5.40
CA ILE A 66 -8.66 13.86 4.04
C ILE A 66 -10.15 13.55 4.04
N ASP A 67 -10.96 14.57 3.76
CA ASP A 67 -12.41 14.46 3.82
C ASP A 67 -12.94 13.29 2.98
N GLY A 68 -13.65 12.38 3.65
CA GLY A 68 -14.28 11.21 3.04
C GLY A 68 -13.33 10.13 2.53
N PHE A 69 -12.02 10.23 2.78
CA PHE A 69 -11.04 9.25 2.32
C PHE A 69 -11.24 7.89 3.00
N GLY A 70 -11.20 6.81 2.19
CA GLY A 70 -11.15 5.45 2.72
C GLY A 70 -12.43 4.96 3.40
N ALA A 71 -13.60 5.35 2.91
CA ALA A 71 -14.92 5.03 3.46
C ALA A 71 -15.22 3.54 3.70
N CYS A 72 -14.61 2.64 2.92
CA CYS A 72 -14.76 1.18 3.09
C CYS A 72 -13.63 0.52 3.90
N GLU A 73 -12.74 1.31 4.51
CA GLU A 73 -11.64 0.79 5.34
C GLU A 73 -10.69 -0.15 4.56
N GLY A 74 -10.49 0.13 3.27
CA GLY A 74 -9.55 -0.61 2.42
C GLY A 74 -10.04 -1.95 1.89
N THR A 75 -11.33 -2.28 2.00
CA THR A 75 -11.88 -3.59 1.57
C THR A 75 -12.25 -3.68 0.09
N LEU A 76 -11.72 -2.80 -0.78
CA LEU A 76 -12.02 -2.74 -2.22
C LEU A 76 -13.53 -2.64 -2.53
N ALA A 77 -14.28 -1.91 -1.72
CA ALA A 77 -15.74 -1.77 -1.86
C ALA A 77 -16.19 -0.32 -2.14
N CYS A 78 -15.26 0.58 -2.42
CA CYS A 78 -15.53 1.96 -2.83
C CYS A 78 -14.32 2.53 -3.59
N SER A 79 -14.45 3.77 -4.07
CA SER A 79 -13.40 4.51 -4.78
C SER A 79 -12.83 5.70 -4.01
N THR A 80 -13.16 5.85 -2.73
CA THR A 80 -12.78 7.03 -1.91
C THR A 80 -11.31 7.05 -1.48
N CYS A 81 -10.57 5.96 -1.71
CA CYS A 81 -9.12 5.92 -1.52
C CYS A 81 -8.35 6.17 -2.83
N HIS A 82 -9.00 6.75 -3.83
CA HIS A 82 -8.41 7.10 -5.12
C HIS A 82 -7.21 8.03 -4.96
N LEU A 83 -6.11 7.67 -5.62
CA LEU A 83 -4.85 8.39 -5.66
C LEU A 83 -4.37 8.50 -7.10
N ILE A 84 -3.70 9.60 -7.43
CA ILE A 84 -3.17 9.88 -8.77
C ILE A 84 -1.65 9.96 -8.71
N PHE A 85 -0.99 9.15 -9.53
CA PHE A 85 0.47 9.04 -9.55
C PHE A 85 1.06 9.84 -10.70
N LYS A 86 2.30 10.32 -10.54
CA LYS A 86 3.08 10.78 -11.69
C LYS A 86 3.38 9.61 -12.62
N PRO A 87 3.45 9.80 -13.95
CA PRO A 87 3.70 8.72 -14.89
C PRO A 87 4.94 7.88 -14.55
N GLU A 88 6.02 8.52 -14.11
CA GLU A 88 7.26 7.86 -13.73
C GLU A 88 7.14 7.01 -12.46
N ASP A 89 6.26 7.36 -11.53
CA ASP A 89 6.02 6.60 -10.29
C ASP A 89 4.99 5.49 -10.53
N TYR A 90 3.95 5.77 -11.31
CA TYR A 90 2.99 4.77 -11.77
C TYR A 90 3.69 3.61 -12.51
N ALA A 91 4.66 3.93 -13.36
CA ALA A 91 5.44 2.93 -14.09
C ALA A 91 6.33 2.03 -13.20
N LYS A 92 6.59 2.43 -11.94
CA LYS A 92 7.36 1.64 -10.97
C LYS A 92 6.48 0.67 -10.18
N LEU A 93 5.17 0.91 -10.13
CA LEU A 93 4.22 0.06 -9.40
C LEU A 93 4.31 -1.38 -9.93
N ARG A 94 4.54 -2.33 -9.02
CA ARG A 94 4.77 -3.74 -9.40
C ARG A 94 3.54 -4.39 -9.99
N GLU A 95 2.37 -3.97 -9.51
CA GLU A 95 1.08 -4.56 -9.84
C GLU A 95 0.25 -3.57 -10.64
N LYS A 96 -0.37 -4.07 -11.70
CA LYS A 96 -1.43 -3.36 -12.42
C LYS A 96 -2.73 -3.46 -11.60
N PRO A 97 -3.67 -2.52 -11.77
CA PRO A 97 -4.99 -2.68 -11.17
C PRO A 97 -5.65 -3.98 -11.65
N THR A 98 -6.32 -4.68 -10.74
CA THR A 98 -7.15 -5.84 -11.10
C THR A 98 -8.45 -5.38 -11.75
N ASP A 99 -9.20 -6.31 -12.35
CA ASP A 99 -10.51 -6.00 -12.93
C ASP A 99 -11.47 -5.46 -11.85
N GLU A 100 -11.47 -6.03 -10.65
CA GLU A 100 -12.28 -5.52 -9.52
C GLU A 100 -11.84 -4.12 -9.06
N GLU A 101 -10.54 -3.82 -9.10
CA GLU A 101 -10.06 -2.46 -8.81
C GLU A 101 -10.51 -1.48 -9.89
N MET A 102 -10.45 -1.88 -11.17
CA MET A 102 -10.91 -1.07 -12.30
C MET A 102 -12.41 -0.77 -12.22
N ASP A 103 -13.23 -1.77 -11.90
CA ASP A 103 -14.68 -1.61 -11.70
C ASP A 103 -14.98 -0.54 -10.63
N MET A 104 -14.17 -0.47 -9.57
CA MET A 104 -14.29 0.57 -8.55
C MET A 104 -13.72 1.91 -9.00
N LEU A 105 -12.59 1.92 -9.73
CA LEU A 105 -11.98 3.14 -10.27
C LEU A 105 -12.89 3.87 -11.26
N ASP A 106 -13.74 3.16 -12.01
CA ASP A 106 -14.74 3.76 -12.91
C ASP A 106 -15.73 4.67 -12.16
N LEU A 107 -15.87 4.48 -10.85
CA LEU A 107 -16.72 5.27 -9.96
C LEU A 107 -15.96 6.42 -9.29
N ALA A 108 -14.64 6.54 -9.52
CA ALA A 108 -13.78 7.54 -8.88
C ALA A 108 -14.02 8.95 -9.45
N PHE A 109 -13.92 9.95 -8.57
CA PHE A 109 -13.97 11.34 -8.99
C PHE A 109 -12.66 11.73 -9.70
N GLY A 110 -12.74 12.24 -10.92
CA GLY A 110 -11.56 12.73 -11.63
C GLY A 110 -10.56 11.63 -12.01
N LEU A 111 -11.06 10.45 -12.42
CA LEU A 111 -10.25 9.32 -12.88
C LEU A 111 -9.25 9.74 -13.98
N THR A 112 -8.03 9.19 -13.89
CA THR A 112 -6.93 9.41 -14.83
C THR A 112 -6.24 8.09 -15.20
N GLU A 113 -5.41 8.11 -16.25
CA GLU A 113 -4.62 6.94 -16.70
C GLU A 113 -3.62 6.41 -15.64
N THR A 114 -3.23 7.25 -14.68
CA THR A 114 -2.27 6.90 -13.61
C THR A 114 -2.96 6.81 -12.25
N SER A 115 -4.26 6.55 -12.24
CA SER A 115 -5.06 6.38 -11.03
C SER A 115 -4.94 4.97 -10.48
N ARG A 116 -4.90 4.87 -9.14
CA ARG A 116 -5.05 3.61 -8.40
C ARG A 116 -5.90 3.84 -7.16
N LEU A 117 -6.43 2.75 -6.61
CA LEU A 117 -6.98 2.75 -5.26
C LEU A 117 -5.84 2.53 -4.27
N GLY A 118 -5.61 3.52 -3.39
CA GLY A 118 -4.50 3.51 -2.44
C GLY A 118 -4.50 2.31 -1.48
N CYS A 119 -5.66 1.67 -1.24
CA CYS A 119 -5.74 0.44 -0.47
C CYS A 119 -5.18 -0.80 -1.19
N GLN A 120 -5.00 -0.73 -2.52
CA GLN A 120 -4.45 -1.82 -3.35
C GLN A 120 -2.99 -1.58 -3.74
N VAL A 121 -2.38 -0.47 -3.30
CA VAL A 121 -0.99 -0.13 -3.59
C VAL A 121 -0.18 -0.24 -2.30
N PHE A 122 0.73 -1.21 -2.26
CA PHE A 122 1.54 -1.53 -1.09
C PHE A 122 2.96 -1.03 -1.25
N LEU A 123 3.50 -0.41 -0.21
CA LEU A 123 4.88 0.05 -0.20
C LEU A 123 5.86 -1.13 -0.27
N THR A 124 6.74 -1.08 -1.26
CA THR A 124 7.87 -2.01 -1.38
C THR A 124 9.20 -1.30 -1.19
N GLU A 125 10.29 -2.07 -1.08
CA GLU A 125 11.62 -1.52 -0.83
C GLU A 125 12.15 -0.57 -1.92
N ASN A 126 11.54 -0.57 -3.10
CA ASN A 126 12.01 0.16 -4.28
C ASN A 126 11.20 1.45 -4.57
N GLU A 127 10.14 1.72 -3.80
CA GLU A 127 9.15 2.76 -4.09
C GLU A 127 9.23 3.92 -3.09
N SER A 128 10.44 4.26 -2.64
CA SER A 128 10.67 5.35 -1.70
C SER A 128 10.58 6.73 -2.35
N GLY A 129 10.00 7.71 -1.65
CA GLY A 129 10.05 9.12 -2.06
C GLY A 129 9.04 9.49 -3.15
N MET A 130 7.95 8.72 -3.29
CA MET A 130 6.90 9.01 -4.27
C MET A 130 6.12 10.26 -3.88
N GLU A 131 5.74 11.03 -4.90
CA GLU A 131 4.78 12.12 -4.78
C GLU A 131 3.46 11.70 -5.41
N ILE A 132 2.41 11.71 -4.59
CA ILE A 132 1.10 11.19 -4.96
C ILE A 132 0.10 12.32 -4.80
N GLN A 133 -0.67 12.56 -5.84
CA GLN A 133 -1.69 13.59 -5.85
C GLN A 133 -3.01 13.02 -5.32
N LEU A 134 -3.67 13.80 -4.46
CA LEU A 134 -5.05 13.56 -4.04
C LEU A 134 -6.00 14.18 -5.07
N PRO A 135 -7.10 13.49 -5.44
CA PRO A 135 -8.13 14.09 -6.28
C PRO A 135 -8.78 15.29 -5.57
N ALA A 136 -9.45 16.16 -6.34
CA ALA A 136 -10.15 17.34 -5.80
C ALA A 136 -11.32 17.00 -4.86
N GLY A 137 -11.78 15.76 -4.90
CA GLY A 137 -12.82 15.26 -4.02
C GLY A 137 -12.94 13.74 -4.13
N VAL A 138 -13.83 13.17 -3.33
CA VAL A 138 -14.17 11.74 -3.35
C VAL A 138 -15.64 11.56 -3.72
N ASN A 139 -15.96 10.43 -4.34
CA ASN A 139 -17.33 10.03 -4.60
C ASN A 139 -17.79 9.04 -3.52
N ASP A 140 -18.31 9.53 -2.38
CA ASP A 140 -18.91 8.66 -1.35
C ASP A 140 -20.39 8.40 -1.70
N GLN A 141 -20.66 7.21 -2.23
CA GLN A 141 -22.01 6.79 -2.62
C GLN A 141 -23.01 6.69 -1.45
N ARG A 142 -22.54 6.66 -0.20
CA ARG A 142 -23.43 6.68 0.98
C ARG A 142 -23.88 8.09 1.35
N ALA A 143 -23.17 9.11 0.88
CA ALA A 143 -23.46 10.51 1.14
C ALA A 143 -24.40 11.13 0.09
N ALA A 144 -24.80 10.36 -0.93
CA ALA A 144 -25.68 10.77 -2.02
C ALA A 144 -27.18 10.56 -1.70
#